data_AF-A0A951MFE2-F1
#
_entry.id   AF-A0A951MFE2-F1
#
_cell.length_a   1.000
_cell.length_b   1.000
_cell.length_c   1.000
_cell.angle_alpha   90.00
_cell.angle_beta   90.00
_cell.angle_gamma   90.00
#
_symmetry.space_group_name_H-M   'P 1'
#
loop_
_entity.id
_entity.type
_entity.pdbx_description
1 polymer ?
#
loop_
_entity_poly.entity_id
_entity_poly.type
_entity_poly.pdbx_seq_one_letter_code
_entity_poly.pdbx_strand_id
1 'polypeptide(L)'
;AWAGYRLRGENRDAARTPGDEGFAHLAVGGVLRSVAWELGSDWLWGAAPEAQGLELPGERRRLVQLVPTIGVTVAGGRLEATSQIPVAGRNLPAGVGLSLGYRINWGLEPPDVPFQLE
;
A
#
# COMPACT_ATOMS: atom_id res chain seq x y z
N ALA A 1 -3.25 12.93 -7.12
CA ALA A 1 -3.33 12.43 -5.74
C ALA A 1 -4.47 11.43 -5.66
N TRP A 2 -4.28 10.31 -4.97
CA TRP A 2 -5.29 9.29 -4.78
C TRP A 2 -5.46 9.03 -3.29
N ALA A 3 -6.70 8.80 -2.87
CA ALA A 3 -7.07 8.49 -1.49
C ALA A 3 -8.01 7.28 -1.51
N GLY A 4 -7.80 6.34 -0.61
CA GLY A 4 -8.60 5.12 -0.50
C GLY A 4 -8.89 4.76 0.94
N TYR A 5 -10.03 4.10 1.16
CA TYR A 5 -10.45 3.61 2.47
C TYR A 5 -10.92 2.16 2.33
N ARG A 6 -10.63 1.32 3.34
CA ARG A 6 -11.02 -0.10 3.36
C ARG A 6 -11.86 -0.37 4.61
N LEU A 7 -13.08 -0.88 4.40
CA LEU A 7 -13.92 -1.43 5.46
C LEU A 7 -13.81 -2.95 5.49
N ARG A 8 -13.84 -3.54 6.68
CA ARG A 8 -14.06 -4.98 6.89
C ARG A 8 -15.34 -5.16 7.70
N GLY A 9 -16.20 -6.06 7.25
CA GLY A 9 -17.40 -6.45 7.97
C GLY A 9 -17.08 -7.35 9.17
N GLU A 10 -18.02 -7.40 10.11
CA GLU A 10 -17.97 -8.28 11.28
C GLU A 10 -17.89 -9.76 10.85
N ASN A 11 -17.02 -10.53 11.50
CA ASN A 11 -16.97 -11.99 11.35
C ASN A 11 -17.26 -12.64 12.71
N ARG A 12 -18.48 -13.16 12.87
CA ARG A 12 -18.97 -13.74 14.14
C ARG A 12 -18.40 -15.12 14.46
N ASP A 13 -17.83 -15.80 13.47
CA ASP A 13 -17.24 -17.13 13.63
C ASP A 13 -15.76 -17.06 14.03
N ALA A 14 -15.21 -15.86 14.20
CA ALA A 14 -13.82 -15.67 14.58
C ALA A 14 -13.61 -15.99 16.07
N ALA A 15 -12.60 -16.81 16.40
CA ALA A 15 -12.21 -17.12 17.78
C ALA A 15 -11.68 -15.91 18.58
N ARG A 16 -11.46 -14.76 17.91
CA ARG A 16 -11.04 -13.49 18.50
C ARG A 16 -11.78 -12.34 17.83
N THR A 17 -12.07 -11.28 18.58
CA THR A 17 -12.60 -10.04 18.03
C THR A 17 -11.42 -9.13 17.71
N PRO A 18 -11.06 -8.90 16.43
CA PRO A 18 -9.86 -8.15 16.09
C PRO A 18 -9.95 -6.65 16.44
N GLY A 19 -11.14 -6.14 16.77
CA GLY A 19 -11.42 -4.72 16.94
C GLY A 19 -11.54 -4.00 15.58
N ASP A 20 -12.11 -2.79 15.62
CA ASP A 20 -12.22 -1.95 14.41
C ASP A 20 -10.84 -1.41 14.00
N GLU A 21 -10.54 -1.48 12.71
CA GLU A 21 -9.30 -0.99 12.11
C GLU A 21 -9.60 0.05 11.01
N GLY A 22 -8.89 1.17 11.04
CA GLY A 22 -8.89 2.19 10.00
C GLY A 22 -7.61 2.14 9.18
N PHE A 23 -7.75 2.29 7.86
CA PHE A 23 -6.64 2.36 6.93
C PHE A 23 -6.75 3.60 6.05
N ALA A 24 -5.64 4.29 5.83
CA ALA A 24 -5.53 5.37 4.87
C ALA A 24 -4.24 5.25 4.05
N HIS A 25 -4.35 5.56 2.77
CA HIS A 25 -3.20 5.74 1.89
C HIS A 25 -3.19 7.16 1.33
N LEU A 26 -2.01 7.77 1.30
CA LEU A 26 -1.74 9.04 0.62
C LEU A 26 -0.50 8.92 -0.25
N ALA A 27 -0.61 9.32 -1.53
CA ALA A 27 0.52 9.31 -2.45
C ALA A 27 0.56 10.52 -3.38
N VAL A 28 1.79 10.91 -3.68
CA VAL A 28 2.14 11.91 -4.68
C VAL A 28 3.17 11.32 -5.64
N GLY A 29 3.02 11.61 -6.92
CA GLY A 29 3.90 11.07 -7.93
C GLY A 29 3.79 11.84 -9.24
N GLY A 30 4.65 11.45 -10.17
CA GLY A 30 4.71 12.05 -11.48
C GLY A 30 5.36 11.12 -12.50
N VAL A 31 5.34 11.57 -13.75
CA VAL A 31 6.02 10.89 -14.85
C VAL A 31 6.97 11.90 -15.50
N LEU A 32 8.22 11.49 -15.67
CA LEU A 32 9.22 12.22 -16.43
C LEU A 32 9.72 11.31 -17.55
N ARG A 33 9.32 11.61 -18.80
CA ARG A 33 9.54 10.75 -19.97
C ARG A 33 8.94 9.35 -19.75
N SER A 34 9.74 8.29 -19.84
CA SER A 34 9.33 6.91 -19.59
C SER A 34 9.44 6.50 -18.12
N VAL A 35 9.97 7.35 -17.24
CA VAL A 35 10.16 7.02 -15.81
C VAL A 35 9.03 7.63 -14.99
N ALA A 36 8.34 6.79 -14.23
CA ALA A 36 7.39 7.21 -13.23
C ALA A 36 7.98 7.08 -11.83
N TRP A 37 7.57 7.98 -10.96
CA TRP A 37 7.90 7.91 -9.55
C TRP A 37 6.66 8.22 -8.72
N GLU A 38 6.57 7.59 -7.56
CA GLU A 38 5.53 7.84 -6.56
C GLU A 38 6.14 7.69 -5.18
N LEU A 39 5.76 8.60 -4.28
CA LEU A 39 6.02 8.48 -2.85
C LEU A 39 4.67 8.38 -2.15
N GLY A 40 4.38 7.18 -1.65
CA GLY A 40 3.20 6.90 -0.86
C GLY A 40 3.47 6.81 0.64
N SER A 41 2.40 6.88 1.43
CA SER A 41 2.40 6.55 2.84
C SER A 41 1.12 5.82 3.20
N ASP A 42 1.28 4.66 3.87
CA ASP A 42 0.18 3.89 4.43
C ASP A 42 0.09 4.11 5.94
N TRP A 43 -1.14 4.23 6.41
CA TRP A 43 -1.50 4.42 7.80
C TRP A 43 -2.51 3.35 8.19
N LEU A 44 -2.22 2.60 9.25
CA LEU A 44 -3.12 1.64 9.86
C LEU A 44 -3.21 1.96 11.35
N TRP A 45 -4.42 1.99 11.89
CA TRP A 45 -4.70 2.16 13.30
C TRP A 45 -5.93 1.34 13.67
N GLY A 46 -6.06 0.93 14.92
CA GLY A 46 -7.25 0.19 15.35
C GLY A 46 -7.38 0.08 16.86
N ALA A 47 -8.52 -0.45 17.28
CA ALA A 47 -8.77 -0.83 18.66
C ALA A 47 -7.87 -2.01 19.08
N ALA A 48 -7.78 -2.26 20.38
CA ALA A 48 -7.15 -3.48 20.85
C ALA A 48 -8.07 -4.67 20.54
N PRO A 49 -7.52 -5.83 20.11
CA PRO A 49 -8.33 -7.01 19.94
C PRO A 49 -8.77 -7.57 21.29
N GLU A 50 -9.90 -8.28 21.29
CA GLU A 50 -10.38 -9.05 22.43
C GLU A 50 -10.26 -10.55 22.14
N ALA A 51 -9.80 -11.31 23.14
CA ALA A 51 -9.76 -12.76 23.10
C ALA A 51 -10.41 -13.32 24.37
N GLN A 52 -11.42 -14.18 24.21
CA GLN A 52 -12.16 -14.78 25.34
C GLN A 52 -12.72 -13.74 26.33
N GLY A 53 -13.13 -12.57 25.84
CA GLY A 53 -13.66 -11.47 26.66
C GLY A 53 -12.60 -10.63 27.39
N LEU A 54 -11.31 -10.85 27.13
CA LEU A 54 -10.21 -10.04 27.65
C LEU A 54 -9.64 -9.14 26.55
N GLU A 55 -9.60 -7.83 26.82
CA GLU A 55 -8.91 -6.87 25.95
C GLU A 55 -7.39 -7.13 26.00
N LEU A 56 -6.77 -7.18 24.83
CA LEU A 56 -5.32 -7.33 24.67
C LEU A 56 -4.72 -5.99 24.24
N PRO A 57 -4.57 -5.00 25.15
CA PRO A 57 -4.07 -3.66 24.81
C PRO A 57 -2.65 -3.72 24.23
N GLY A 58 -1.89 -4.74 24.63
CA GLY A 58 -0.57 -5.04 24.12
C GLY A 58 -0.55 -5.32 22.62
N GLU A 59 -1.64 -5.84 22.05
CA GLU A 59 -1.81 -6.26 20.65
C GLU A 59 -2.42 -5.17 19.75
N ARG A 60 -2.70 -3.97 20.28
CA ARG A 60 -3.21 -2.86 19.47
C ARG A 60 -2.29 -2.59 18.28
N ARG A 61 -2.89 -2.52 17.09
CA ARG A 61 -2.17 -2.35 15.84
C ARG A 61 -2.06 -0.89 15.47
N ARG A 62 -0.84 -0.48 15.14
CA ARG A 62 -0.56 0.80 14.51
C ARG A 62 0.59 0.62 13.54
N LEU A 63 0.48 1.19 12.35
CA LEU A 63 1.56 1.22 11.38
C LEU A 63 1.51 2.51 10.59
N VAL A 64 2.68 3.07 10.38
CA VAL A 64 2.97 4.11 9.42
C VAL A 64 4.16 3.62 8.60
N GLN A 65 3.97 3.50 7.30
CA GLN A 65 5.04 3.12 6.39
C GLN A 65 5.12 4.08 5.20
N LEU A 66 6.31 4.19 4.66
CA LEU A 66 6.57 4.87 3.40
C LEU A 66 6.60 3.84 2.27
N VAL A 67 6.06 4.24 1.13
CA VAL A 67 5.90 3.39 -0.04
C VAL A 67 6.51 4.06 -1.26
N PRO A 68 7.85 4.19 -1.34
CA PRO A 68 8.50 4.68 -2.54
C PRO A 68 8.33 3.67 -3.68
N THR A 69 7.92 4.18 -4.83
CA THR A 69 7.76 3.41 -6.07
C THR A 69 8.47 4.11 -7.21
N ILE A 70 9.24 3.35 -7.97
CA ILE A 70 9.78 3.78 -9.26
C ILE A 70 9.26 2.83 -10.33
N GLY A 71 8.99 3.35 -11.52
CA GLY A 71 8.54 2.52 -12.62
C GLY A 71 9.00 3.03 -13.97
N VAL A 72 8.98 2.14 -14.95
CA VAL A 72 9.31 2.44 -16.34
C VAL A 72 8.18 1.98 -17.25
N THR A 73 7.77 2.85 -18.17
CA THR A 73 6.83 2.50 -19.22
C THR A 73 7.48 1.49 -20.16
N VAL A 74 6.88 0.31 -20.29
CA VAL A 74 7.35 -0.78 -21.16
C VAL A 74 6.13 -1.37 -21.85
N ALA A 75 6.12 -1.33 -23.18
CA ALA A 75 4.98 -1.72 -24.01
C ALA A 75 3.68 -1.00 -23.56
N GLY A 76 2.54 -1.70 -23.56
CA GLY A 76 1.23 -1.16 -23.17
C GLY A 76 1.00 -0.96 -21.67
N GLY A 77 2.07 -0.87 -20.86
CA GLY A 77 1.97 -0.78 -19.41
C GLY A 77 3.23 -0.23 -18.73
N ARG A 78 3.31 -0.43 -17.42
CA ARG A 78 4.40 0.08 -16.57
C ARG A 78 4.94 -1.01 -15.66
N LEU A 79 6.24 -1.27 -15.75
CA LEU A 79 6.96 -2.09 -14.80
C LEU A 79 7.31 -1.24 -13.58
N GLU A 80 7.02 -1.72 -12.38
CA GLU A 80 7.18 -0.97 -11.11
C GLU A 80 7.99 -1.77 -10.10
N ALA A 81 8.87 -1.07 -9.39
CA ALA A 81 9.53 -1.53 -8.19
C ALA A 81 9.09 -0.65 -7.03
N THR A 82 8.55 -1.28 -5.99
CA THR A 82 8.02 -0.62 -4.80
C THR A 82 8.68 -1.21 -3.56
N SER A 83 9.00 -0.35 -2.60
CA SER A 83 9.40 -0.77 -1.26
C SER A 83 8.38 -0.35 -0.23
N GLN A 84 8.20 -1.15 0.82
CA GLN A 84 7.37 -0.84 1.97
C GLN A 84 8.29 -0.69 3.17
N ILE A 85 8.47 0.53 3.65
CA ILE A 85 9.44 0.85 4.70
C ILE A 85 8.66 1.27 5.95
N PRO A 86 8.53 0.40 6.97
CA PRO A 86 7.87 0.75 8.21
C PRO A 86 8.69 1.82 8.94
N VAL A 87 8.08 2.97 9.23
CA VAL A 87 8.72 4.08 9.94
C VAL A 87 8.31 4.11 11.40
N ALA A 88 7.06 3.73 11.68
CA ALA A 88 6.55 3.56 13.03
C ALA A 88 5.51 2.44 13.04
N GLY A 89 5.51 1.62 14.09
CA GLY A 89 4.46 0.64 14.23
C GLY A 89 4.54 -0.17 15.51
N ARG A 90 3.43 -0.84 15.84
CA ARG A 90 3.29 -1.77 16.96
C ARG A 90 2.50 -2.99 16.48
N ASN A 91 3.01 -4.18 16.79
CA ASN A 91 2.40 -5.48 16.44
C ASN A 91 2.16 -5.70 14.94
N LEU A 92 3.01 -5.12 14.09
CA LEU A 92 2.97 -5.23 12.64
C LEU A 92 4.39 -5.46 12.11
N PRO A 93 4.56 -6.03 10.90
CA PRO A 93 5.85 -6.52 10.43
C PRO A 93 6.93 -5.44 10.56
N ALA A 94 8.02 -5.79 11.25
CA ALA A 94 9.15 -4.90 11.54
C ALA A 94 10.16 -4.79 10.38
N GLY A 95 9.80 -5.27 9.19
CA GLY A 95 10.72 -5.47 8.07
C GLY A 95 10.38 -4.65 6.84
N VAL A 96 11.41 -4.36 6.05
CA VAL A 96 11.24 -3.74 4.73
C VAL A 96 10.66 -4.76 3.75
N GLY A 97 9.55 -4.41 3.10
CA GLY A 97 8.97 -5.17 2.01
C GLY A 97 9.48 -4.67 0.65
N LEU A 98 9.54 -5.57 -0.32
CA LEU A 98 9.86 -5.26 -1.72
C LEU A 98 8.84 -5.96 -2.62
N SER A 99 8.36 -5.25 -3.63
CA SER A 99 7.47 -5.80 -4.64
C SER A 99 7.85 -5.32 -6.03
N LEU A 100 7.74 -6.23 -6.99
CA LEU A 100 7.81 -5.94 -8.42
C LEU A 100 6.44 -6.20 -9.03
N GLY A 101 5.98 -5.30 -9.89
CA GLY A 101 4.66 -5.39 -10.50
C GLY A 101 4.63 -4.86 -11.92
N TYR A 102 3.64 -5.32 -12.69
CA TYR A 102 3.33 -4.75 -14.00
C TYR A 102 1.92 -4.17 -13.95
N ARG A 103 1.80 -2.86 -14.19
CA ARG A 103 0.55 -2.12 -14.15
C ARG A 103 0.06 -1.83 -15.56
N ILE A 104 -1.19 -2.20 -15.84
CA ILE A 104 -1.87 -1.90 -17.09
C ILE A 104 -2.95 -0.85 -16.79
N ASN A 105 -2.96 0.25 -17.53
CA ASN A 105 -4.02 1.25 -17.45
C ASN A 105 -5.08 0.93 -18.51
N TRP A 106 -6.31 0.67 -18.06
CA TRP A 106 -7.45 0.49 -18.97
C TRP A 106 -8.02 1.86 -19.33
N GLY A 107 -7.95 2.26 -20.60
CA GLY A 107 -8.69 3.43 -21.12
C GLY A 107 -7.96 4.76 -21.18
N LEU A 108 -6.63 4.80 -21.13
CA LEU A 108 -5.85 5.95 -21.59
C LEU A 108 -4.81 5.45 -22.58
N GLU A 109 -4.84 6.00 -23.79
CA GLU A 109 -3.87 5.74 -24.83
C GLU A 109 -2.46 5.94 -24.23
N PRO A 110 -1.54 4.96 -24.38
CA PRO A 110 -0.17 5.14 -23.90
C PRO A 110 0.39 6.43 -24.53
N PRO A 111 1.11 7.29 -23.79
CA PRO A 111 1.82 8.37 -24.45
C PRO A 111 2.74 7.76 -25.51
N ASP A 112 2.70 8.29 -26.74
CA ASP A 112 3.57 7.87 -27.83
C ASP A 112 5.03 7.90 -27.34
N VAL A 113 5.59 6.72 -27.11
CA VAL A 113 7.01 6.57 -26.81
C VAL A 113 7.68 6.14 -28.10
N PRO A 114 8.44 7.03 -28.78
CA PRO A 114 9.25 6.60 -29.90
C PRO A 114 10.45 5.84 -29.33
N PHE A 115 10.31 4.53 -29.12
CA PHE A 115 11.48 3.68 -29.03
C PHE A 115 11.91 3.37 -30.47
N GLN A 116 12.84 4.17 -30.99
CA GLN A 116 13.67 3.68 -32.09
C GLN A 116 14.82 2.90 -31.45
N LEU A 117 14.77 1.57 -31.62
CA LEU A 117 15.95 0.74 -31.47
C LEU A 117 16.74 0.90 -32.77
N GLU A 118 17.87 1.60 -32.72
CA GLU A 118 18.94 1.45 -33.71
C GLU A 118 19.79 0.21 -33.37
#